data_AF-A0A8B5Y3M3-F1
#
_entry.id   AF-A0A8B5Y3M3-F1
#
_cell.length_a   1.000
_cell.length_b   1.000
_cell.length_c   1.000
_cell.angle_alpha   90.00
_cell.angle_beta   90.00
_cell.angle_gamma   90.00
#
_symmetry.space_group_name_H-M   'P 1'
#
loop_
_entity.id
_entity.type
_entity.pdbx_description
1 polymer ?
#
loop_
_entity_poly.entity_id
_entity_poly.type
_entity_poly.pdbx_seq_one_letter_code
_entity_poly.pdbx_strand_id
1 'polypeptide(L)'
;MIHFLMVKPKIEISETYVETTLVDLTNHRNGIKNLNIYEQLNRQWKAWVIVEDDTRYFLDLQMDTYNSIKHLSIKLEPQKVDDSIFDKNLYNLKLIIKNQFRKDWKECVWIVDEQSTRFAVELYGKIHIGENLLRQFINVVMIRKFGIDWWEIYAPFNLRDKYEKRYKEYKAVSPTFRNVSDRLIAIDTDDLLTIMKHKIKKLSIKNTTELEVSLDTLKERDEVVSLVSSYKSFINKIKNEMEVILDIWQEVFSNYFSEAFIDEWKRFCKNRNHIAHNKLIDLEAYEKIKENVKNIEENIQIARERFESELSDEEEQIEINAFEEEMEKERERLYQLQRIEEEAGVSIISRNEIFMKFHEKISTFIDDIADSIYFRNDIEVTKDELILDENEQEQELLHVSSKINNRELKVISAEDIDEEAGANSEYHLKVIIDDQEEICTLSYVNGGAEFDKELGYYLPLTYNDFYIEGIDDFESEVLQLIDEYFPNIKEEIDNAKYSAEKDGGNYPVADFSCEECGEDYVSIDELILEIGMCGNCGHKHDLEICLRCERYYDGNSEGNHGFCNSCYEYIESQ
;
A
#
# COMPACT_ATOMS: atom_id res chain seq x y z
N MET A 1 42.21 11.70 -7.17
CA MET A 1 42.94 12.94 -6.87
C MET A 1 43.16 13.13 -5.37
N ILE A 2 44.36 13.56 -5.01
CA ILE A 2 44.73 14.07 -3.68
C ILE A 2 45.21 15.51 -3.83
N HIS A 3 44.72 16.43 -3.01
CA HIS A 3 45.12 17.85 -3.02
C HIS A 3 45.20 18.41 -1.59
N PHE A 4 46.36 18.96 -1.23
CA PHE A 4 46.55 19.67 0.02
C PHE A 4 47.46 20.89 -0.15
N LEU A 5 47.32 21.84 0.78
CA LEU A 5 48.08 23.08 0.83
C LEU A 5 48.99 23.09 2.06
N MET A 6 50.25 23.44 1.84
CA MET A 6 51.15 23.83 2.92
C MET A 6 51.12 25.34 3.03
N VAL A 7 50.86 25.86 4.23
CA VAL A 7 50.60 27.29 4.44
C VAL A 7 51.58 27.87 5.44
N LYS A 8 52.13 29.05 5.10
CA LYS A 8 53.05 29.84 5.91
C LYS A 8 54.33 29.07 6.27
N PRO A 9 55.42 29.25 5.51
CA PRO A 9 56.67 28.57 5.79
C PRO A 9 57.28 29.05 7.11
N LYS A 10 57.97 28.15 7.82
CA LYS A 10 58.69 28.40 9.06
C LYS A 10 60.06 29.02 8.82
N ILE A 11 60.63 28.76 7.65
CA ILE A 11 61.92 29.25 7.20
C ILE A 11 61.75 30.00 5.87
N GLU A 12 62.77 30.75 5.49
CA GLU A 12 62.81 31.35 4.16
C GLU A 12 63.01 30.26 3.11
N ILE A 13 62.10 30.20 2.15
CA ILE A 13 62.10 29.19 1.08
C ILE A 13 62.87 29.74 -0.12
N SER A 14 63.94 29.02 -0.52
CA SER A 14 64.72 29.30 -1.73
C SER A 14 63.96 28.97 -3.01
N GLU A 15 64.42 29.50 -4.15
CA GLU A 15 63.84 29.19 -5.47
C GLU A 15 63.96 27.70 -5.84
N THR A 16 65.01 27.03 -5.36
CA THR A 16 65.29 25.61 -5.59
C THR A 16 64.69 24.67 -4.53
N TYR A 17 63.96 25.20 -3.54
CA TYR A 17 63.47 24.42 -2.38
C TYR A 17 62.67 23.18 -2.79
N VAL A 18 61.78 23.32 -3.78
CA VAL A 18 60.95 22.20 -4.24
C VAL A 18 61.83 21.12 -4.85
N GLU A 19 62.76 21.46 -5.73
CA GLU A 19 63.68 20.52 -6.37
C GLU A 19 64.53 19.77 -5.33
N THR A 20 65.14 20.50 -4.38
CA THR A 20 65.94 19.88 -3.32
C THR A 20 65.08 18.95 -2.46
N THR A 21 63.85 19.34 -2.13
CA THR A 21 62.95 18.52 -1.32
C THR A 21 62.52 17.25 -2.07
N LEU A 22 62.28 17.34 -3.38
CA LEU A 22 61.94 16.19 -4.22
C LEU A 22 63.13 15.24 -4.39
N VAL A 23 64.36 15.75 -4.50
CA VAL A 23 65.58 14.93 -4.51
C VAL A 23 65.76 14.21 -3.16
N ASP A 24 65.56 14.91 -2.05
CA ASP A 24 65.63 14.31 -0.71
C ASP A 24 64.60 13.18 -0.54
N LEU A 25 63.39 13.34 -1.09
CA LEU A 25 62.38 12.28 -1.10
C LEU A 25 62.87 11.00 -1.80
N THR A 26 63.65 11.10 -2.87
CA THR A 26 64.23 9.92 -3.56
C THR A 26 65.39 9.29 -2.79
N ASN A 27 66.22 10.09 -2.13
CA ASN A 27 67.39 9.61 -1.39
C ASN A 27 67.03 8.76 -0.17
N HIS A 28 65.88 9.04 0.46
CA HIS A 28 65.43 8.31 1.64
C HIS A 28 64.76 6.95 1.34
N ARG A 29 64.58 6.56 0.06
CA ARG A 29 64.00 5.27 -0.38
C ARG A 29 62.76 4.82 0.41
N ASN A 30 61.82 5.73 0.66
CA ASN A 30 60.57 5.44 1.36
C ASN A 30 59.52 4.82 0.40
N GLY A 31 59.87 3.75 -0.32
CA GLY A 31 58.98 3.14 -1.32
C GLY A 31 58.85 3.90 -2.64
N ILE A 32 59.66 4.94 -2.86
CA ILE A 32 59.79 5.67 -4.13
C ILE A 32 61.01 5.11 -4.88
N LYS A 33 60.76 4.54 -6.07
CA LYS A 33 61.79 3.98 -6.97
C LYS A 33 62.46 5.07 -7.80
N ASN A 34 61.67 6.00 -8.33
CA ASN A 34 62.17 7.11 -9.13
C ASN A 34 61.25 8.33 -9.05
N LEU A 35 61.79 9.53 -9.16
CA LEU A 35 61.04 10.77 -9.28
C LEU A 35 61.72 11.66 -10.32
N ASN A 36 60.98 12.04 -11.37
CA ASN A 36 61.51 12.87 -12.45
C ASN A 36 60.60 14.06 -12.69
N ILE A 37 61.15 15.27 -12.62
CA ILE A 37 60.48 16.51 -13.03
C ILE A 37 60.51 16.56 -14.56
N TYR A 38 59.33 16.73 -15.17
CA TYR A 38 59.19 16.72 -16.63
C TYR A 38 58.75 18.06 -17.20
N GLU A 39 58.15 18.91 -16.37
CA GLU A 39 57.75 20.26 -16.74
C GLU A 39 58.03 21.19 -15.56
N GLN A 40 58.72 22.29 -15.84
CA GLN A 40 59.00 23.34 -14.89
C GLN A 40 58.64 24.69 -15.52
N LEU A 41 57.69 25.37 -14.90
CA LEU A 41 57.29 26.73 -15.23
C LEU A 41 57.60 27.64 -14.03
N ASN A 42 57.38 28.95 -14.18
CA ASN A 42 57.61 29.88 -13.09
C ASN A 42 56.77 29.49 -11.85
N ARG A 43 57.44 29.01 -10.80
CA ARG A 43 56.84 28.57 -9.52
C ARG A 43 55.87 27.38 -9.62
N GLN A 44 55.97 26.58 -10.69
CA GLN A 44 55.20 25.35 -10.86
C GLN A 44 56.12 24.20 -11.32
N TRP A 45 55.94 23.02 -10.72
CA TRP A 45 56.72 21.82 -11.01
C TRP A 45 55.78 20.64 -11.20
N LYS A 46 55.90 19.97 -12.35
CA LYS A 46 55.22 18.70 -12.59
C LYS A 46 56.23 17.56 -12.66
N ALA A 47 55.97 16.51 -11.91
CA ALA A 47 56.83 15.35 -11.79
C ALA A 47 56.05 14.04 -11.93
N TRP A 48 56.73 13.01 -12.42
CA TRP A 48 56.27 11.64 -12.29
C TRP A 48 56.94 11.02 -11.07
N VAL A 49 56.15 10.36 -10.22
CA VAL A 49 56.65 9.53 -9.13
C VAL A 49 56.40 8.07 -9.48
N ILE A 50 57.46 7.27 -9.53
CA ILE A 50 57.41 5.83 -9.76
C ILE A 50 57.70 5.15 -8.43
N VAL A 51 56.77 4.32 -7.96
CA VAL A 51 56.95 3.52 -6.73
C VAL A 51 57.53 2.14 -7.08
N GLU A 52 57.83 1.32 -6.07
CA GLU A 52 58.60 0.07 -6.25
C GLU A 52 57.96 -0.96 -7.20
N ASP A 53 56.63 -0.97 -7.32
CA ASP A 53 55.88 -1.88 -8.21
C ASP A 53 55.71 -1.34 -9.65
N ASP A 54 56.49 -0.32 -10.03
CA ASP A 54 56.45 0.37 -11.31
C ASP A 54 55.15 1.15 -11.61
N THR A 55 54.27 1.32 -10.61
CA THR A 55 53.11 2.22 -10.72
C THR A 55 53.57 3.69 -10.76
N ARG A 56 52.92 4.48 -11.63
CA ARG A 56 53.26 5.89 -11.85
C ARG A 56 52.16 6.83 -11.37
N TYR A 57 52.58 7.89 -10.70
CA TYR A 57 51.73 8.97 -10.21
C TYR A 57 52.21 10.31 -10.77
N PHE A 58 51.27 11.21 -11.04
CA PHE A 58 51.51 12.58 -11.44
C PHE A 58 51.45 13.48 -10.21
N LEU A 59 52.53 14.21 -9.96
CA LEU A 59 52.67 15.18 -8.88
C LEU A 59 52.78 16.58 -9.49
N ASP A 60 51.86 17.47 -9.16
CA ASP A 60 51.86 18.88 -9.55
C ASP A 60 52.01 19.75 -8.30
N LEU A 61 53.07 20.55 -8.27
CA LEU A 61 53.36 21.47 -7.18
C LEU A 61 53.32 22.90 -7.71
N GLN A 62 52.61 23.79 -7.01
CA GLN A 62 52.52 25.19 -7.36
C GLN A 62 52.73 26.07 -6.12
N MET A 63 53.67 27.01 -6.21
CA MET A 63 53.98 27.93 -5.12
C MET A 63 53.35 29.28 -5.39
N ASP A 64 52.38 29.71 -4.59
CA ASP A 64 51.75 31.01 -4.73
C ASP A 64 51.95 31.89 -3.49
N THR A 65 51.56 33.16 -3.62
CA THR A 65 51.59 34.10 -2.51
C THR A 65 50.37 35.00 -2.59
N TYR A 66 49.49 34.89 -1.60
CA TYR A 66 48.28 35.70 -1.49
C TYR A 66 48.31 36.46 -0.17
N ASN A 67 48.04 37.77 -0.20
CA ASN A 67 48.05 38.63 0.99
C ASN A 67 49.33 38.47 1.85
N SER A 68 50.50 38.41 1.21
CA SER A 68 51.81 38.21 1.84
C SER A 68 51.99 36.85 2.55
N ILE A 69 51.08 35.89 2.36
CA ILE A 69 51.21 34.53 2.86
C ILE A 69 51.61 33.63 1.70
N LYS A 70 52.78 32.99 1.81
CA LYS A 70 53.21 31.94 0.88
C LYS A 70 52.43 30.65 1.15
N HIS A 71 51.99 29.98 0.10
CA HIS A 71 51.44 28.63 0.16
C HIS A 71 51.97 27.76 -0.98
N LEU A 72 52.13 26.47 -0.71
CA LEU A 72 52.50 25.45 -1.68
C LEU A 72 51.31 24.51 -1.87
N SER A 73 50.74 24.54 -3.06
CA SER A 73 49.71 23.62 -3.51
C SER A 73 50.35 22.35 -4.01
N ILE A 74 49.89 21.20 -3.51
CA ILE A 74 50.41 19.88 -3.88
C ILE A 74 49.24 19.02 -4.33
N LYS A 75 49.26 18.62 -5.61
CA LYS A 75 48.27 17.74 -6.23
C LYS A 75 48.93 16.43 -6.65
N LEU A 76 48.30 15.31 -6.31
CA LEU A 76 48.79 13.98 -6.62
C LEU A 76 47.66 13.15 -7.26
N GLU A 77 47.94 12.62 -8.45
CA GLU A 77 46.97 11.90 -9.27
C GLU A 77 47.56 10.56 -9.78
N PRO A 78 46.81 9.46 -9.74
CA PRO A 78 47.26 8.20 -10.33
C PRO A 78 47.17 8.23 -11.85
N GLN A 79 48.06 7.49 -12.55
CA GLN A 79 48.01 7.39 -14.01
C GLN A 79 46.76 6.66 -14.54
N LYS A 80 46.28 5.69 -13.77
CA LYS A 80 45.02 4.98 -14.03
C LYS A 80 44.18 5.05 -12.77
N VAL A 81 42.92 5.41 -12.92
CA VAL A 81 41.94 5.33 -11.84
C VAL A 81 41.25 3.98 -12.00
N ASP A 82 41.50 3.07 -11.06
CA ASP A 82 40.64 1.92 -10.84
C ASP A 82 39.83 2.18 -9.58
N ASP A 83 38.53 2.36 -9.73
CA ASP A 83 37.64 2.67 -8.61
C ASP A 83 37.34 1.45 -7.74
N SER A 84 37.65 0.24 -8.22
CA SER A 84 37.33 -1.02 -7.54
C SER A 84 38.40 -1.48 -6.54
N ILE A 85 39.63 -0.95 -6.63
CA ILE A 85 40.77 -1.39 -5.81
C ILE A 85 41.32 -0.23 -4.99
N PHE A 86 41.52 -0.46 -3.69
CA PHE A 86 42.18 0.52 -2.83
C PHE A 86 43.67 0.64 -3.16
N ASP A 87 44.08 1.79 -3.69
CA ASP A 87 45.48 2.09 -4.00
C ASP A 87 46.31 2.40 -2.73
N LYS A 88 46.91 1.35 -2.15
CA LYS A 88 47.77 1.45 -0.97
C LYS A 88 49.04 2.28 -1.23
N ASN A 89 49.56 2.27 -2.45
CA ASN A 89 50.76 3.02 -2.80
C ASN A 89 50.49 4.53 -2.84
N LEU A 90 49.38 4.94 -3.47
CA LEU A 90 48.92 6.34 -3.44
C LEU A 90 48.70 6.83 -2.00
N TYR A 91 48.10 5.98 -1.16
CA TYR A 91 47.85 6.27 0.25
C TYR A 91 49.15 6.49 1.04
N ASN A 92 50.14 5.63 0.83
CA ASN A 92 51.45 5.79 1.48
C ASN A 92 52.18 7.03 0.93
N LEU A 93 52.15 7.23 -0.39
CA LEU A 93 52.84 8.31 -1.07
C LEU A 93 52.35 9.69 -0.62
N LYS A 94 51.03 9.90 -0.53
CA LYS A 94 50.48 11.19 -0.06
C LYS A 94 50.95 11.52 1.37
N LEU A 95 51.05 10.51 2.24
CA LEU A 95 51.53 10.69 3.61
C LEU A 95 53.02 11.02 3.66
N ILE A 96 53.84 10.34 2.86
CA ILE A 96 55.28 10.60 2.74
C ILE A 96 55.52 12.05 2.28
N ILE A 97 54.89 12.45 1.17
CA ILE A 97 55.02 13.80 0.61
C ILE A 97 54.55 14.85 1.64
N LYS A 98 53.36 14.66 2.22
CA LYS A 98 52.83 15.54 3.26
C LYS A 98 53.79 15.66 4.44
N ASN A 99 54.29 14.55 4.97
CA ASN A 99 55.18 14.55 6.13
C ASN A 99 56.51 15.24 5.83
N GLN A 100 57.04 15.09 4.61
CA GLN A 100 58.27 15.75 4.21
C GLN A 100 58.10 17.28 4.20
N PHE A 101 57.11 17.79 3.48
CA PHE A 101 56.86 19.23 3.42
C PHE A 101 56.37 19.80 4.77
N ARG A 102 55.62 19.05 5.59
CA ARG A 102 55.11 19.54 6.89
C ARG A 102 56.22 20.00 7.85
N LYS A 103 57.45 19.51 7.69
CA LYS A 103 58.62 19.90 8.50
C LYS A 103 58.86 21.41 8.44
N ASP A 104 58.79 21.98 7.24
CA ASP A 104 59.19 23.38 6.99
C ASP A 104 58.01 24.35 6.98
N TRP A 105 56.78 23.86 7.07
CA TRP A 105 55.55 24.65 6.92
C TRP A 105 54.73 24.67 8.20
N LYS A 106 54.08 25.79 8.52
CA LYS A 106 53.35 25.95 9.79
C LYS A 106 52.06 25.14 9.82
N GLU A 107 51.27 25.19 8.75
CA GLU A 107 49.97 24.51 8.64
C GLU A 107 49.90 23.63 7.40
N CYS A 108 49.09 22.57 7.45
CA CYS A 108 48.77 21.70 6.34
C CYS A 108 47.25 21.58 6.26
N VAL A 109 46.68 22.03 5.14
CA VAL A 109 45.23 22.04 4.92
C VAL A 109 44.91 21.06 3.79
N TRP A 110 44.16 20.01 4.10
CA TRP A 110 43.66 19.10 3.07
C TRP A 110 42.47 19.74 2.36
N ILE A 111 42.52 19.75 1.02
CA ILE A 111 41.46 20.30 0.18
C ILE A 111 40.61 19.15 -0.37
N VAL A 112 41.27 18.13 -0.93
CA VAL A 112 40.62 16.94 -1.48
C VAL A 112 41.43 15.70 -1.11
N ASP A 113 40.77 14.69 -0.56
CA ASP A 113 41.33 13.35 -0.41
C ASP A 113 40.26 12.33 -0.81
N GLU A 114 40.30 11.89 -2.06
CA GLU A 114 39.33 10.92 -2.57
C GLU A 114 39.37 9.59 -1.84
N GLN A 115 40.54 9.15 -1.36
CA GLN A 115 40.64 7.89 -0.61
C GLN A 115 39.96 7.99 0.76
N SER A 116 40.20 9.09 1.48
CA SER A 116 39.48 9.37 2.74
C SER A 116 37.98 9.55 2.51
N THR A 117 37.60 10.15 1.37
CA THR A 117 36.19 10.33 0.99
C THR A 117 35.53 8.97 0.73
N ARG A 118 36.20 8.06 0.01
CA ARG A 118 35.72 6.69 -0.22
C ARG A 118 35.50 5.93 1.08
N PHE A 119 36.43 6.03 2.03
CA PHE A 119 36.25 5.47 3.38
C PHE A 119 34.98 6.01 4.06
N ALA A 120 34.76 7.32 4.01
CA ALA A 120 33.58 7.95 4.60
C ALA A 120 32.27 7.47 3.93
N VAL A 121 32.25 7.39 2.60
CA VAL A 121 31.08 6.94 1.83
C VAL A 121 30.71 5.49 2.17
N GLU A 122 31.69 4.58 2.21
CA GLU A 122 31.42 3.18 2.57
C GLU A 122 30.92 3.06 4.02
N LEU A 123 31.59 3.75 4.95
CA LEU A 123 31.22 3.70 6.37
C LEU A 123 29.86 4.34 6.64
N TYR A 124 29.47 5.39 5.90
CA TYR A 124 28.18 6.05 6.06
C TYR A 124 27.02 5.07 5.82
N GLY A 125 27.09 4.27 4.74
CA GLY A 125 26.06 3.27 4.45
C GLY A 125 25.92 2.22 5.55
N LYS A 126 27.05 1.69 6.05
CA LYS A 126 27.06 0.68 7.11
C LYS A 126 26.55 1.24 8.45
N ILE A 127 26.97 2.45 8.81
CA ILE A 127 26.49 3.13 10.02
C ILE A 127 24.98 3.40 9.93
N HIS A 128 24.48 3.81 8.76
CA HIS A 128 23.05 4.00 8.57
C HIS A 128 22.25 2.70 8.77
N ILE A 129 22.77 1.56 8.33
CA ILE A 129 22.17 0.24 8.56
C ILE A 129 22.16 -0.08 10.06
N GLY A 130 23.31 -0.03 10.73
CA GLY A 130 23.42 -0.30 12.17
C GLY A 130 22.53 0.60 13.04
N GLU A 131 22.41 1.88 12.70
CA GLU A 131 21.50 2.82 13.37
C GLU A 131 20.04 2.38 13.25
N ASN A 132 19.59 2.06 12.03
CA ASN A 132 18.21 1.67 11.78
C ASN A 132 17.88 0.30 12.36
N LEU A 133 18.82 -0.65 12.37
CA LEU A 133 18.62 -1.95 13.03
C LEU A 133 18.29 -1.78 14.50
N LEU A 134 18.99 -0.92 15.23
CA LEU A 134 18.67 -0.68 16.64
C LEU A 134 17.31 0.02 16.80
N ARG A 135 16.99 1.00 15.94
CA ARG A 135 15.66 1.67 15.96
C ARG A 135 14.53 0.66 15.76
N GLN A 136 14.67 -0.24 14.79
CA GLN A 136 13.70 -1.29 14.52
C GLN A 136 13.57 -2.22 15.73
N PHE A 137 14.68 -2.72 16.25
CA PHE A 137 14.69 -3.62 17.41
C PHE A 137 13.99 -2.99 18.62
N ILE A 138 14.35 -1.75 18.99
CA ILE A 138 13.69 -1.02 20.09
C ILE A 138 12.19 -0.89 19.81
N ASN A 139 11.79 -0.51 18.60
CA ASN A 139 10.38 -0.28 18.30
C ASN A 139 9.56 -1.57 18.46
N VAL A 140 10.03 -2.67 17.88
CA VAL A 140 9.31 -3.96 17.91
C VAL A 140 9.24 -4.49 19.34
N VAL A 141 10.36 -4.50 20.07
CA VAL A 141 10.39 -4.98 21.46
C VAL A 141 9.48 -4.16 22.36
N MET A 142 9.54 -2.83 22.26
CA MET A 142 8.72 -1.95 23.09
C MET A 142 7.23 -2.05 22.76
N ILE A 143 6.85 -2.15 21.48
CA ILE A 143 5.45 -2.37 21.07
C ILE A 143 4.93 -3.69 21.63
N ARG A 144 5.70 -4.77 21.53
CA ARG A 144 5.28 -6.09 22.02
C ARG A 144 5.20 -6.16 23.54
N LYS A 145 6.15 -5.56 24.27
CA LYS A 145 6.15 -5.60 25.75
C LYS A 145 5.20 -4.59 26.39
N PHE A 146 4.95 -3.45 25.77
CA PHE A 146 4.22 -2.33 26.39
C PHE A 146 3.07 -1.75 25.54
N GLY A 147 2.81 -2.31 24.37
CA GLY A 147 1.74 -1.86 23.46
C GLY A 147 2.12 -0.66 22.59
N ILE A 148 1.19 -0.25 21.72
CA ILE A 148 1.40 0.81 20.71
C ILE A 148 1.68 2.19 21.36
N ASP A 149 1.12 2.43 22.54
CA ASP A 149 1.25 3.69 23.28
C ASP A 149 2.54 3.79 24.10
N TRP A 150 3.47 2.84 23.92
CA TRP A 150 4.69 2.78 24.73
C TRP A 150 5.48 4.10 24.71
N TRP A 151 5.48 4.81 23.57
CA TRP A 151 6.20 6.07 23.43
C TRP A 151 5.66 7.15 24.38
N GLU A 152 4.34 7.25 24.54
CA GLU A 152 3.74 8.30 25.37
C GLU A 152 3.93 8.05 26.86
N ILE A 153 3.99 6.77 27.25
CA ILE A 153 4.03 6.35 28.64
C ILE A 153 5.49 6.18 29.12
N TYR A 154 6.34 5.56 28.30
CA TYR A 154 7.66 5.08 28.72
C TYR A 154 8.83 5.88 28.13
N ALA A 155 8.63 6.70 27.09
CA ALA A 155 9.73 7.50 26.55
C ALA A 155 10.08 8.71 27.45
N PRO A 156 11.38 9.04 27.62
CA PRO A 156 11.82 10.20 28.36
C PRO A 156 11.16 11.50 27.87
N PHE A 157 10.70 12.35 28.79
CA PHE A 157 10.03 13.62 28.45
C PHE A 157 10.86 14.51 27.52
N ASN A 158 12.17 14.61 27.75
CA ASN A 158 13.07 15.40 26.91
C ASN A 158 13.14 14.92 25.46
N LEU A 159 12.94 13.62 25.22
CA LEU A 159 12.91 13.06 23.87
C LEU A 159 11.56 13.27 23.19
N ARG A 160 10.46 13.21 23.96
CA ARG A 160 9.12 13.56 23.46
C ARG A 160 9.05 15.03 23.03
N ASP A 161 9.51 15.95 23.87
CA ASP A 161 9.59 17.39 23.53
C ASP A 161 10.49 17.65 22.31
N LYS A 162 11.60 16.91 22.18
CA LYS A 162 12.48 16.98 21.01
C LYS A 162 11.79 16.51 19.72
N TYR A 163 11.00 15.44 19.80
CA TYR A 163 10.18 14.95 18.68
C TYR A 163 9.11 15.98 18.29
N GLU A 164 8.33 16.50 19.24
CA GLU A 164 7.26 17.47 18.98
C GLU A 164 7.77 18.72 18.24
N LYS A 165 8.98 19.18 18.59
CA LYS A 165 9.64 20.32 17.92
C LYS A 165 10.03 20.04 16.47
N ARG A 166 10.36 18.78 16.13
CA ARG A 166 10.87 18.39 14.79
C ARG A 166 9.80 17.79 13.88
N TYR A 167 8.74 17.21 14.44
CA TYR A 167 7.69 16.46 13.73
C TYR A 167 7.08 17.22 12.54
N LYS A 168 6.79 18.52 12.71
CA LYS A 168 6.14 19.33 11.67
C LYS A 168 6.97 19.43 10.39
N GLU A 169 8.29 19.55 10.53
CA GLU A 169 9.21 19.68 9.40
C GLU A 169 9.36 18.35 8.65
N TYR A 170 9.48 17.24 9.37
CA TYR A 170 9.61 15.91 8.76
C TYR A 170 8.37 15.48 7.97
N LYS A 171 7.17 15.73 8.52
CA LYS A 171 5.90 15.39 7.87
C LYS A 171 5.54 16.27 6.68
N ALA A 172 6.13 17.47 6.61
CA ALA A 172 5.96 18.37 5.48
C ALA A 172 6.73 17.90 4.24
N VAL A 173 7.94 17.34 4.44
CA VAL A 173 8.82 16.90 3.34
C VAL A 173 8.34 15.62 2.67
N SER A 174 7.69 14.71 3.40
CA SER A 174 7.20 13.44 2.84
C SER A 174 5.71 13.20 3.12
N PRO A 175 4.80 13.82 2.32
CA PRO A 175 3.36 13.78 2.54
C PRO A 175 2.76 12.37 2.53
N THR A 176 3.30 11.47 1.73
CA THR A 176 2.83 10.08 1.58
C THR A 176 2.95 9.28 2.88
N PHE A 177 3.92 9.60 3.74
CA PHE A 177 4.14 8.90 5.02
C PHE A 177 3.60 9.68 6.23
N ARG A 178 2.63 10.58 6.04
CA ARG A 178 2.03 11.37 7.13
C ARG A 178 1.40 10.49 8.21
N ASN A 179 0.83 9.36 7.83
CA ASN A 179 0.17 8.39 8.71
C ASN A 179 1.13 7.34 9.32
N VAL A 180 2.44 7.40 9.08
CA VAL A 180 3.41 6.44 9.63
C VAL A 180 4.10 7.01 10.87
N SER A 181 4.28 6.22 11.94
CA SER A 181 5.04 6.68 13.12
C SER A 181 6.52 6.92 12.77
N ASP A 182 7.01 8.14 12.96
CA ASP A 182 8.40 8.56 12.74
C ASP A 182 9.12 8.96 14.05
N ARG A 183 8.52 8.65 15.21
CA ARG A 183 9.01 8.99 16.56
C ARG A 183 10.48 8.62 16.77
N LEU A 184 10.83 7.36 16.51
CA LEU A 184 12.21 6.89 16.62
C LEU A 184 13.09 7.38 15.47
N ILE A 185 12.55 7.75 14.31
CA ILE A 185 13.35 8.25 13.18
C ILE A 185 13.79 9.71 13.44
N ALA A 186 12.97 10.48 14.14
CA ALA A 186 13.17 11.92 14.37
C ALA A 186 14.15 12.27 15.52
N ILE A 187 14.59 11.27 16.30
CA ILE A 187 15.55 11.46 17.41
C ILE A 187 16.98 11.06 17.01
N ASP A 188 17.98 11.57 17.71
CA ASP A 188 19.38 11.34 17.34
C ASP A 188 19.84 9.93 17.75
N THR A 189 20.90 9.42 17.12
CA THR A 189 21.45 8.07 17.36
C THR A 189 21.81 7.83 18.83
N ASP A 190 22.34 8.87 19.49
CA ASP A 190 22.74 8.86 20.90
C ASP A 190 21.51 8.75 21.85
N ASP A 191 20.35 9.22 21.40
CA ASP A 191 19.12 9.21 22.20
C ASP A 191 18.54 7.79 22.36
N LEU A 192 18.85 6.88 21.44
CA LEU A 192 18.37 5.48 21.49
C LEU A 192 18.83 4.78 22.76
N LEU A 193 20.10 4.97 23.14
CA LEU A 193 20.62 4.43 24.39
C LEU A 193 19.97 5.07 25.61
N THR A 194 19.52 6.33 25.49
CA THR A 194 18.79 7.02 26.56
C THR A 194 17.40 6.41 26.78
N ILE A 195 16.72 5.98 25.71
CA ILE A 195 15.44 5.25 25.79
C ILE A 195 15.67 3.89 26.47
N MET A 196 16.63 3.11 25.97
CA MET A 196 16.90 1.76 26.48
C MET A 196 17.28 1.75 27.97
N LYS A 197 17.84 2.84 28.47
CA LYS A 197 18.27 3.00 29.87
C LYS A 197 17.31 3.82 30.73
N HIS A 198 16.14 4.17 30.20
CA HIS A 198 15.24 5.01 30.93
C HIS A 198 14.66 4.29 32.15
N LYS A 199 14.63 4.99 33.29
CA LYS A 199 14.05 4.49 34.54
C LYS A 199 12.83 5.31 34.88
N ILE A 200 11.69 4.65 34.97
CA ILE A 200 10.43 5.28 35.34
C ILE A 200 10.32 5.24 36.85
N LYS A 201 10.08 6.42 37.43
CA LYS A 201 10.06 6.60 38.87
C LYS A 201 8.71 7.13 39.33
N LYS A 202 8.20 6.57 40.43
CA LYS A 202 7.07 7.16 41.17
C LYS A 202 7.60 8.00 42.30
N LEU A 203 6.91 9.08 42.59
CA LEU A 203 7.08 9.73 43.87
C LEU A 203 6.50 8.82 44.97
N SER A 204 7.34 8.41 45.92
CA SER A 204 6.95 7.65 47.10
C SER A 204 7.21 8.52 48.33
N ILE A 205 6.18 9.29 48.74
CA ILE A 205 6.32 10.22 49.86
C ILE A 205 6.23 9.43 51.17
N LYS A 206 7.38 9.09 51.75
CA LYS A 206 7.44 8.41 53.06
C LYS A 206 7.32 9.37 54.24
N ASN A 207 7.64 10.66 54.06
CA ASN A 207 7.60 11.66 55.14
C ASN A 207 7.18 13.04 54.60
N THR A 208 5.89 13.37 54.67
CA THR A 208 5.29 14.63 54.19
C THR A 208 5.82 15.86 54.94
N THR A 209 6.11 15.72 56.23
CA THR A 209 6.47 16.83 57.13
C THR A 209 7.79 17.50 56.75
N GLU A 210 8.80 16.75 56.29
CA GLU A 210 10.08 17.34 55.86
C GLU A 210 9.98 18.10 54.52
N LEU A 211 9.10 17.64 53.62
CA LEU A 211 8.87 18.30 52.33
C LEU A 211 8.10 19.61 52.52
N GLU A 212 7.11 19.63 53.41
CA GLU A 212 6.35 20.83 53.80
C GLU A 212 7.26 21.89 54.43
N VAL A 213 8.09 21.51 55.40
CA VAL A 213 9.08 22.43 56.03
C VAL A 213 10.08 22.96 54.99
N SER A 214 10.51 22.13 54.04
CA SER A 214 11.41 22.55 52.96
C SER A 214 10.73 23.48 51.94
N LEU A 215 9.42 23.31 51.71
CA LEU A 215 8.60 24.18 50.85
C LEU A 215 8.29 25.53 51.51
N ASP A 216 8.05 25.54 52.82
CA ASP A 216 7.75 26.78 53.55
C ASP A 216 9.01 27.63 53.75
N THR A 217 10.16 27.01 54.02
CA THR A 217 11.47 27.71 54.06
C THR A 217 11.90 28.29 52.70
N LEU A 218 11.36 27.79 51.58
CA LEU A 218 11.55 28.37 50.25
C LEU A 218 10.70 29.61 49.99
N LYS A 219 9.54 29.75 50.65
CA LYS A 219 8.63 30.91 50.49
C LYS A 219 9.10 32.15 51.25
N GLU A 220 9.95 32.00 52.27
CA GLU A 220 10.37 33.09 53.17
C GLU A 220 11.65 33.84 52.75
N ARG A 221 12.27 33.55 51.59
CA ARG A 221 13.52 34.19 51.15
C ARG A 221 13.32 35.17 49.98
N ASP A 222 13.68 36.44 50.17
CA ASP A 222 13.48 37.54 49.20
C ASP A 222 14.57 37.67 48.09
N GLU A 223 15.67 36.91 48.13
CA GLU A 223 16.75 37.03 47.13
C GLU A 223 16.67 35.96 46.01
N VAL A 224 16.42 36.43 44.78
CA VAL A 224 16.21 35.63 43.55
C VAL A 224 17.31 34.58 43.28
N VAL A 225 18.58 34.89 43.55
CA VAL A 225 19.72 34.00 43.29
C VAL A 225 19.78 32.84 44.30
N SER A 226 19.41 33.09 45.57
CA SER A 226 19.33 32.07 46.62
C SER A 226 18.13 31.14 46.43
N LEU A 227 17.06 31.66 45.81
CA LEU A 227 15.86 30.90 45.51
C LEU A 227 16.13 29.77 44.51
N VAL A 228 16.82 30.08 43.39
CA VAL A 228 17.08 29.09 42.32
C VAL A 228 17.94 27.93 42.80
N SER A 229 18.94 28.19 43.64
CA SER A 229 19.79 27.14 44.21
C SER A 229 19.04 26.28 45.24
N SER A 230 18.21 26.90 46.07
CA SER A 230 17.35 26.19 47.04
C SER A 230 16.27 25.35 46.35
N TYR A 231 15.61 25.87 45.29
CA TYR A 231 14.67 25.09 44.47
C TYR A 231 15.36 23.91 43.77
N LYS A 232 16.56 24.10 43.21
CA LYS A 232 17.34 22.99 42.64
C LYS A 232 17.68 21.91 43.67
N SER A 233 18.06 22.32 44.88
CA SER A 233 18.33 21.40 45.99
C SER A 233 17.08 20.61 46.39
N PHE A 234 15.93 21.27 46.49
CA PHE A 234 14.65 20.65 46.80
C PHE A 234 14.20 19.66 45.72
N ILE A 235 14.27 20.06 44.44
CA ILE A 235 13.98 19.17 43.31
C ILE A 235 14.93 17.97 43.28
N ASN A 236 16.22 18.15 43.60
CA ASN A 236 17.16 17.04 43.71
C ASN A 236 16.82 16.11 44.90
N LYS A 237 16.36 16.65 46.04
CA LYS A 237 15.90 15.85 47.18
C LYS A 237 14.69 15.00 46.78
N ILE A 238 13.68 15.60 46.13
CA ILE A 238 12.52 14.89 45.58
C ILE A 238 12.99 13.78 44.61
N LYS A 239 13.88 14.09 43.65
CA LYS A 239 14.38 13.10 42.68
C LYS A 239 15.10 11.91 43.33
N ASN A 240 15.72 12.11 44.49
CA ASN A 240 16.39 11.07 45.25
C ASN A 240 15.42 10.21 46.07
N GLU A 241 14.27 10.78 46.46
CA GLU A 241 13.19 10.07 47.18
C GLU A 241 12.22 9.32 46.25
N MET A 242 12.32 9.52 44.93
CA MET A 242 11.51 8.77 43.97
C MET A 242 11.97 7.31 43.88
N GLU A 243 11.03 6.38 44.01
CA GLU A 243 11.25 4.95 43.84
C GLU A 243 11.18 4.57 42.35
N VAL A 244 12.12 3.75 41.89
CA VAL A 244 12.11 3.21 40.52
C VAL A 244 11.04 2.13 40.46
N ILE A 245 10.03 2.33 39.62
CA ILE A 245 8.95 1.36 39.38
C ILE A 245 9.36 0.37 38.30
N LEU A 246 10.04 0.89 37.27
CA LEU A 246 10.37 0.15 36.06
C LEU A 246 11.73 0.62 35.55
N ASP A 247 12.65 -0.32 35.39
CA ASP A 247 13.96 -0.10 34.76
C ASP A 247 13.98 -0.80 33.41
N ILE A 248 13.78 -0.03 32.33
CA ILE A 248 13.65 -0.55 30.97
C ILE A 248 14.90 -1.34 30.54
N TRP A 249 16.08 -0.97 31.03
CA TRP A 249 17.28 -1.75 30.73
C TRP A 249 17.24 -3.10 31.40
N GLN A 250 17.01 -3.13 32.72
CA GLN A 250 17.08 -4.37 33.50
C GLN A 250 15.93 -5.32 33.17
N GLU A 251 14.74 -4.80 32.86
CA GLU A 251 13.54 -5.61 32.66
C GLU A 251 13.34 -6.05 31.21
N VAL A 252 13.90 -5.30 30.25
CA VAL A 252 13.69 -5.58 28.82
C VAL A 252 15.01 -5.84 28.10
N PHE A 253 15.89 -4.85 28.02
CA PHE A 253 17.03 -4.92 27.09
C PHE A 253 18.21 -5.76 27.60
N SER A 254 18.36 -5.97 28.91
CA SER A 254 19.39 -6.81 29.52
C SER A 254 19.28 -8.28 29.08
N ASN A 255 18.09 -8.71 28.70
CA ASN A 255 17.83 -10.06 28.19
C ASN A 255 18.46 -10.28 26.81
N TYR A 256 18.63 -9.21 26.03
CA TYR A 256 19.09 -9.29 24.65
C TYR A 256 20.49 -8.72 24.45
N PHE A 257 20.91 -7.74 25.26
CA PHE A 257 22.20 -7.07 25.16
C PHE A 257 23.02 -7.18 26.44
N SER A 258 24.33 -7.39 26.27
CA SER A 258 25.30 -7.32 27.37
C SER A 258 25.58 -5.87 27.79
N GLU A 259 26.14 -5.67 28.98
CA GLU A 259 26.57 -4.32 29.39
C GLU A 259 27.68 -3.74 28.49
N ALA A 260 28.49 -4.60 27.86
CA ALA A 260 29.54 -4.18 26.94
C ALA A 260 28.96 -3.45 25.70
N PHE A 261 27.76 -3.85 25.24
CA PHE A 261 27.07 -3.24 24.11
C PHE A 261 26.87 -1.73 24.31
N ILE A 262 26.64 -1.28 25.54
CA ILE A 262 26.47 0.14 25.88
C ILE A 262 27.69 0.95 25.45
N ASP A 263 28.90 0.45 25.77
CA ASP A 263 30.13 1.19 25.49
C ASP A 263 30.53 1.08 24.02
N GLU A 264 30.22 -0.05 23.38
CA GLU A 264 30.35 -0.20 21.93
C GLU A 264 29.42 0.75 21.17
N TRP A 265 28.18 0.92 21.63
CA TRP A 265 27.22 1.86 21.03
C TRP A 265 27.66 3.31 21.21
N LYS A 266 28.21 3.69 22.38
CA LYS A 266 28.79 5.04 22.57
C LYS A 266 29.96 5.29 21.61
N ARG A 267 30.79 4.28 21.34
CA ARG A 267 31.88 4.38 20.35
C ARG A 267 31.31 4.52 18.94
N PHE A 268 30.28 3.75 18.61
CA PHE A 268 29.55 3.83 17.35
C PHE A 268 29.00 5.24 17.12
N CYS A 269 28.35 5.84 18.11
CA CYS A 269 27.84 7.21 18.06
C CYS A 269 28.94 8.25 17.77
N LYS A 270 30.10 8.12 18.43
CA LYS A 270 31.26 8.99 18.17
C LYS A 270 31.79 8.82 16.76
N ASN A 271 31.89 7.58 16.28
CA ASN A 271 32.35 7.26 14.94
C ASN A 271 31.37 7.83 13.88
N ARG A 272 30.07 7.63 14.06
CA ARG A 272 29.01 8.21 13.23
C ARG A 272 29.13 9.72 13.12
N ASN A 273 29.32 10.42 14.24
CA ASN A 273 29.53 11.87 14.23
C ASN A 273 30.83 12.28 13.51
N HIS A 274 31.87 11.45 13.56
CA HIS A 274 33.10 11.70 12.79
C HIS A 274 32.87 11.61 11.28
N ILE A 275 32.15 10.58 10.82
CA ILE A 275 31.81 10.36 9.41
C ILE A 275 30.86 11.44 8.89
N ALA A 276 29.76 11.72 9.61
CA ALA A 276 28.74 12.67 9.16
C ALA A 276 29.26 14.11 9.00
N HIS A 277 30.32 14.49 9.72
CA HIS A 277 30.98 15.79 9.60
C HIS A 277 32.17 15.79 8.62
N ASN A 278 32.30 14.77 7.77
CA ASN A 278 33.32 14.66 6.72
C ASN A 278 34.75 14.90 7.23
N LYS A 279 35.03 14.47 8.46
CA LYS A 279 36.39 14.55 9.01
C LYS A 279 37.29 13.55 8.29
N LEU A 280 38.57 13.88 8.13
CA LEU A 280 39.54 12.97 7.50
C LEU A 280 39.65 11.64 8.24
N ILE A 281 39.85 10.57 7.48
CA ILE A 281 39.90 9.19 7.94
C ILE A 281 41.17 8.56 7.37
N ASP A 282 42.02 8.07 8.27
CA ASP A 282 43.14 7.22 7.90
C ASP A 282 42.71 5.75 7.85
N LEU A 283 43.54 4.91 7.24
CA LEU A 283 43.24 3.49 7.06
C LEU A 283 43.00 2.76 8.39
N GLU A 284 43.71 3.12 9.45
CA GLU A 284 43.56 2.49 10.77
C GLU A 284 42.21 2.85 11.42
N ALA A 285 41.81 4.12 11.35
CA ALA A 285 40.51 4.58 11.79
C ALA A 285 39.40 3.94 10.97
N TYR A 286 39.55 3.82 9.65
CA TYR A 286 38.59 3.15 8.79
C TYR A 286 38.33 1.71 9.24
N GLU A 287 39.38 0.90 9.44
CA GLU A 287 39.23 -0.50 9.86
C GLU A 287 38.59 -0.61 11.26
N LYS A 288 39.02 0.23 12.22
CA LYS A 288 38.44 0.24 13.58
C LYS A 288 36.96 0.62 13.60
N ILE A 289 36.57 1.60 12.78
CA ILE A 289 35.16 2.01 12.67
C ILE A 289 34.36 0.87 12.02
N LYS A 290 34.88 0.27 10.95
CA LYS A 290 34.26 -0.86 10.26
C LYS A 290 34.04 -2.06 11.18
N GLU A 291 35.04 -2.42 11.99
CA GLU A 291 34.93 -3.46 13.00
C GLU A 291 33.87 -3.12 14.06
N ASN A 292 33.88 -1.88 14.58
CA ASN A 292 32.87 -1.46 15.56
C ASN A 292 31.45 -1.52 15.00
N VAL A 293 31.23 -1.12 13.73
CA VAL A 293 29.91 -1.21 13.08
C VAL A 293 29.49 -2.68 12.95
N LYS A 294 30.39 -3.55 12.48
CA LYS A 294 30.13 -4.98 12.34
C LYS A 294 29.73 -5.62 13.68
N ASN A 295 30.45 -5.33 14.76
CA ASN A 295 30.12 -5.87 16.08
C ASN A 295 28.73 -5.41 16.56
N ILE A 296 28.34 -4.17 16.28
CA ILE A 296 27.01 -3.65 16.62
C ILE A 296 25.93 -4.37 15.82
N GLU A 297 26.11 -4.56 14.51
CA GLU A 297 25.18 -5.28 13.66
C GLU A 297 25.00 -6.74 14.13
N GLU A 298 26.09 -7.44 14.43
CA GLU A 298 26.06 -8.83 14.94
C GLU A 298 25.34 -8.92 16.29
N ASN A 299 25.62 -8.02 17.23
CA ASN A 299 24.93 -7.99 18.52
C ASN A 299 23.42 -7.76 18.36
N ILE A 300 22.99 -6.85 17.48
CA ILE A 300 21.56 -6.58 17.25
C ILE A 300 20.89 -7.76 16.55
N GLN A 301 21.59 -8.44 15.64
CA GLN A 301 21.05 -9.61 14.95
C GLN A 301 20.82 -10.78 15.92
N ILE A 302 21.80 -11.07 16.80
CA ILE A 302 21.65 -12.10 17.84
C ILE A 302 20.49 -11.74 18.79
N ALA A 303 20.41 -10.47 19.20
CA ALA A 303 19.30 -9.97 20.03
C ALA A 303 17.94 -10.19 19.35
N ARG A 304 17.86 -9.93 18.04
CA ARG A 304 16.67 -10.13 17.23
C ARG A 304 16.26 -11.59 17.12
N GLU A 305 17.19 -12.47 16.77
CA GLU A 305 16.94 -13.92 16.66
C GLU A 305 16.42 -14.49 17.98
N ARG A 306 17.03 -14.08 19.10
CA ARG A 306 16.57 -14.47 20.43
C ARG A 306 15.15 -13.99 20.71
N PHE A 307 14.86 -12.72 20.41
CA PHE A 307 13.54 -12.14 20.62
C PHE A 307 12.46 -12.79 19.74
N GLU A 308 12.78 -13.14 18.50
CA GLU A 308 11.86 -13.84 17.60
C GLU A 308 11.63 -15.30 18.04
N SER A 309 12.65 -15.98 18.55
CA SER A 309 12.51 -17.35 19.07
C SER A 309 11.64 -17.47 20.32
N GLU A 310 11.58 -16.42 21.15
CA GLU A 310 10.69 -16.37 22.32
C GLU A 310 9.19 -16.36 21.94
N LEU A 311 8.85 -16.04 20.68
CA LEU A 311 7.46 -15.84 20.24
C LEU A 311 6.84 -17.04 19.52
N SER A 312 7.67 -17.95 19.01
CA SER A 312 7.23 -19.15 18.28
C SER A 312 6.47 -20.16 19.17
N ASP A 313 6.62 -20.06 20.50
CA ASP A 313 6.14 -21.11 21.41
C ASP A 313 4.85 -20.74 22.18
N GLU A 314 4.56 -19.47 22.44
CA GLU A 314 3.44 -19.08 23.34
C GLU A 314 2.23 -18.48 22.62
N GLU A 315 2.41 -17.47 21.75
CA GLU A 315 1.29 -16.84 21.04
C GLU A 315 0.77 -17.73 19.90
N GLU A 316 1.69 -18.37 19.15
CA GLU A 316 1.35 -19.31 18.07
C GLU A 316 0.60 -20.54 18.61
N GLN A 317 0.97 -21.03 19.80
CA GLN A 317 0.29 -22.17 20.43
C GLN A 317 -1.13 -21.83 20.90
N ILE A 318 -1.37 -20.59 21.36
CA ILE A 318 -2.72 -20.15 21.75
C ILE A 318 -3.63 -20.06 20.52
N GLU A 319 -3.15 -19.49 19.42
CA GLU A 319 -3.90 -19.41 18.17
C GLU A 319 -4.14 -20.79 17.54
N ILE A 320 -3.13 -21.66 17.51
CA ILE A 320 -3.27 -23.04 17.01
C ILE A 320 -4.28 -23.82 17.85
N ASN A 321 -4.21 -23.75 19.19
CA ASN A 321 -5.16 -24.45 20.05
C ASN A 321 -6.60 -23.95 19.85
N ALA A 322 -6.78 -22.63 19.68
CA ALA A 322 -8.10 -22.06 19.41
C ALA A 322 -8.66 -22.53 18.06
N PHE A 323 -7.81 -22.57 17.03
CA PHE A 323 -8.17 -23.07 15.71
C PHE A 323 -8.48 -24.57 15.71
N GLU A 324 -7.67 -25.38 16.41
CA GLU A 324 -7.93 -26.82 16.56
C GLU A 324 -9.22 -27.11 17.32
N GLU A 325 -9.54 -26.34 18.38
CA GLU A 325 -10.79 -26.48 19.13
C GLU A 325 -12.02 -26.15 18.26
N GLU A 326 -11.93 -25.12 17.42
CA GLU A 326 -12.99 -24.75 16.47
C GLU A 326 -13.19 -25.81 15.39
N MET A 327 -12.08 -26.31 14.80
CA MET A 327 -12.11 -27.40 13.83
C MET A 327 -12.71 -28.70 14.39
N GLU A 328 -12.45 -29.02 15.65
CA GLU A 328 -13.01 -30.21 16.29
C GLU A 328 -14.51 -30.07 16.56
N LYS A 329 -14.97 -28.88 17.01
CA LYS A 329 -16.41 -28.60 17.15
C LYS A 329 -17.16 -28.75 15.83
N GLU A 330 -16.60 -28.26 14.73
CA GLU A 330 -17.21 -28.42 13.42
C GLU A 330 -17.23 -29.88 12.95
N ARG A 331 -16.14 -30.64 13.20
CA ARG A 331 -16.10 -32.08 12.93
C ARG A 331 -17.17 -32.84 13.71
N GLU A 332 -17.36 -32.53 14.99
CA GLU A 332 -18.40 -33.12 15.82
C GLU A 332 -19.80 -32.80 15.30
N ARG A 333 -20.05 -31.55 14.87
CA ARG A 333 -21.31 -31.13 14.25
C ARG A 333 -21.61 -31.91 12.98
N LEU A 334 -20.65 -31.97 12.05
CA LEU A 334 -20.80 -32.71 10.78
C LEU A 334 -21.05 -34.20 11.03
N TYR A 335 -20.35 -34.79 12.01
CA TYR A 335 -20.56 -36.18 12.40
C TYR A 335 -21.98 -36.41 12.96
N GLN A 336 -22.52 -35.47 13.75
CA GLN A 336 -23.89 -35.56 14.24
C GLN A 336 -24.92 -35.48 13.10
N LEU A 337 -24.74 -34.55 12.15
CA LEU A 337 -25.62 -34.42 10.98
C LEU A 337 -25.61 -35.69 10.12
N GLN A 338 -24.42 -36.27 9.87
CA GLN A 338 -24.29 -37.52 9.14
C GLN A 338 -25.02 -38.67 9.85
N ARG A 339 -24.90 -38.76 11.18
CA ARG A 339 -25.62 -39.77 11.96
C ARG A 339 -27.13 -39.60 11.89
N ILE A 340 -27.63 -38.36 11.91
CA ILE A 340 -29.06 -38.08 11.77
C ILE A 340 -29.56 -38.58 10.40
N GLU A 341 -28.81 -38.31 9.34
CA GLU A 341 -29.15 -38.78 7.98
C GLU A 341 -29.15 -40.31 7.89
N GLU A 342 -28.12 -40.98 8.43
CA GLU A 342 -28.00 -42.45 8.41
C GLU A 342 -29.08 -43.15 9.27
N GLU A 343 -29.43 -42.58 10.42
CA GLU A 343 -30.33 -43.21 11.41
C GLU A 343 -31.81 -42.85 11.17
N ALA A 344 -32.12 -41.58 10.89
CA ALA A 344 -33.48 -41.06 10.74
C ALA A 344 -33.92 -40.90 9.27
N GLY A 345 -32.98 -40.91 8.32
CA GLY A 345 -33.26 -40.75 6.89
C GLY A 345 -33.68 -39.33 6.49
N VAL A 346 -33.31 -38.33 7.29
CA VAL A 346 -33.61 -36.91 7.05
C VAL A 346 -32.31 -36.10 7.11
N SER A 347 -32.18 -35.09 6.26
CA SER A 347 -30.99 -34.25 6.17
C SER A 347 -31.30 -32.86 6.71
N ILE A 348 -30.51 -32.37 7.65
CA ILE A 348 -30.63 -31.00 8.16
C ILE A 348 -29.55 -30.17 7.49
N ILE A 349 -29.97 -29.29 6.58
CA ILE A 349 -29.06 -28.51 5.74
C ILE A 349 -29.05 -27.05 6.17
N SER A 350 -27.95 -26.36 5.87
CA SER A 350 -27.72 -24.95 6.23
C SER A 350 -28.54 -23.98 5.36
N ARG A 351 -28.69 -22.72 5.81
CA ARG A 351 -29.34 -21.66 5.02
C ARG A 351 -28.84 -21.57 3.57
N ASN A 352 -27.53 -21.66 3.36
CA ASN A 352 -26.92 -21.61 2.03
C ASN A 352 -27.33 -22.78 1.13
N GLU A 353 -27.42 -23.99 1.71
CA GLU A 353 -27.82 -25.17 0.95
C GLU A 353 -29.31 -25.14 0.61
N ILE A 354 -30.15 -24.60 1.51
CA ILE A 354 -31.57 -24.35 1.23
C ILE A 354 -31.71 -23.32 0.09
N PHE A 355 -30.98 -22.21 0.17
CA PHE A 355 -30.95 -21.19 -0.88
C PHE A 355 -30.52 -21.78 -2.23
N MET A 356 -29.50 -22.62 -2.28
CA MET A 356 -29.06 -23.27 -3.51
C MET A 356 -30.14 -24.14 -4.16
N LYS A 357 -31.01 -24.78 -3.36
CA LYS A 357 -32.16 -25.53 -3.90
C LYS A 357 -33.18 -24.62 -4.59
N PHE A 358 -33.46 -23.45 -4.02
CA PHE A 358 -34.35 -22.46 -4.63
C PHE A 358 -33.70 -21.81 -5.86
N HIS A 359 -32.45 -21.37 -5.74
CA HIS A 359 -31.68 -20.75 -6.81
C HIS A 359 -31.63 -21.61 -8.07
N GLU A 360 -31.38 -22.92 -7.95
CA GLU A 360 -31.39 -23.82 -9.11
C GLU A 360 -32.72 -23.75 -9.89
N LYS A 361 -33.86 -23.71 -9.18
CA LYS A 361 -35.19 -23.70 -9.80
C LYS A 361 -35.60 -22.34 -10.33
N ILE A 362 -35.38 -21.29 -9.55
CA ILE A 362 -35.75 -19.91 -9.92
C ILE A 362 -34.90 -19.44 -11.10
N SER A 363 -33.60 -19.71 -11.10
CA SER A 363 -32.74 -19.30 -12.21
C SER A 363 -33.09 -20.01 -13.53
N THR A 364 -33.45 -21.30 -13.50
CA THR A 364 -33.98 -21.99 -14.68
C THR A 364 -35.28 -21.34 -15.17
N PHE A 365 -36.21 -21.06 -14.27
CA PHE A 365 -37.47 -20.37 -14.60
C PHE A 365 -37.26 -19.00 -15.27
N ILE A 366 -36.35 -18.17 -14.73
CA ILE A 366 -36.05 -16.84 -15.33
C ILE A 366 -35.38 -16.98 -16.70
N ASP A 367 -34.45 -17.93 -16.84
CA ASP A 367 -33.77 -18.18 -18.12
C ASP A 367 -34.75 -18.71 -19.19
N ASP A 368 -35.69 -19.59 -18.83
CA ASP A 368 -36.71 -20.12 -19.75
C ASP A 368 -37.64 -19.01 -20.27
N ILE A 369 -38.08 -18.10 -19.40
CA ILE A 369 -38.84 -16.91 -19.81
C ILE A 369 -38.00 -16.03 -20.74
N ALA A 370 -36.77 -15.68 -20.36
CA ALA A 370 -35.91 -14.81 -21.13
C ALA A 370 -35.59 -15.38 -22.53
N ASP A 371 -35.34 -16.69 -22.62
CA ASP A 371 -35.07 -17.38 -23.88
C ASP A 371 -36.31 -17.41 -24.79
N SER A 372 -37.51 -17.57 -24.22
CA SER A 372 -38.76 -17.58 -25.01
C SER A 372 -39.03 -16.24 -25.71
N ILE A 373 -38.61 -15.13 -25.11
CA ILE A 373 -38.82 -13.77 -25.61
C ILE A 373 -37.58 -13.16 -26.28
N TYR A 374 -36.45 -13.88 -26.32
CA TYR A 374 -35.14 -13.39 -26.78
C TYR A 374 -35.14 -12.77 -28.19
N PHE A 375 -35.96 -13.30 -29.11
CA PHE A 375 -36.02 -12.83 -30.50
C PHE A 375 -36.97 -11.65 -30.74
N ARG A 376 -37.64 -11.16 -29.69
CA ARG A 376 -38.54 -10.01 -29.77
C ARG A 376 -37.74 -8.71 -29.68
N ASN A 377 -37.61 -8.01 -30.81
CA ASN A 377 -36.88 -6.73 -30.88
C ASN A 377 -37.70 -5.53 -30.36
N ASP A 378 -39.00 -5.73 -30.16
CA ASP A 378 -39.96 -4.74 -29.69
C ASP A 378 -39.95 -4.55 -28.16
N ILE A 379 -39.23 -5.41 -27.45
CA ILE A 379 -39.06 -5.37 -26.00
C ILE A 379 -37.58 -5.29 -25.62
N GLU A 380 -37.27 -4.72 -24.45
CA GLU A 380 -35.97 -4.81 -23.80
C GLU A 380 -36.10 -5.66 -22.55
N VAL A 381 -35.19 -6.62 -22.41
CA VAL A 381 -35.17 -7.56 -21.28
C VAL A 381 -33.88 -7.36 -20.51
N THR A 382 -34.00 -7.12 -19.21
CA THR A 382 -32.89 -7.13 -18.27
C THR A 382 -33.13 -8.18 -17.20
N LYS A 383 -32.08 -8.94 -16.88
CA LYS A 383 -32.09 -10.00 -15.87
C LYS A 383 -31.01 -9.75 -14.84
N ASP A 384 -31.33 -10.05 -13.60
CA ASP A 384 -30.40 -10.00 -12.49
C ASP A 384 -30.25 -11.40 -11.87
N GLU A 385 -29.06 -11.69 -11.31
CA GLU A 385 -28.82 -12.95 -10.63
C GLU A 385 -29.49 -12.95 -9.26
N LEU A 386 -30.06 -14.10 -8.87
CA LEU A 386 -30.60 -14.28 -7.53
C LEU A 386 -29.45 -14.36 -6.52
N ILE A 387 -29.44 -13.46 -5.53
CA ILE A 387 -28.36 -13.35 -4.55
C ILE A 387 -28.92 -13.55 -3.14
N LEU A 388 -28.14 -14.17 -2.25
CA LEU A 388 -28.45 -14.20 -0.83
C LEU A 388 -27.96 -12.90 -0.17
N ASP A 389 -28.82 -11.90 0.03
CA ASP A 389 -28.51 -10.64 0.74
C ASP A 389 -29.41 -10.45 1.97
N GLU A 390 -28.80 -10.38 3.16
CA GLU A 390 -29.52 -10.17 4.43
C GLU A 390 -30.18 -8.78 4.54
N ASN A 391 -29.83 -7.82 3.68
CA ASN A 391 -30.31 -6.43 3.76
C ASN A 391 -31.44 -6.09 2.78
N GLU A 392 -31.69 -6.93 1.78
CA GLU A 392 -32.72 -6.70 0.76
C GLU A 392 -33.84 -7.73 0.90
N GLN A 393 -35.05 -7.26 1.24
CA GLN A 393 -36.22 -8.13 1.43
C GLN A 393 -36.88 -8.55 0.10
N GLU A 394 -36.64 -7.80 -0.97
CA GLU A 394 -37.20 -8.05 -2.30
C GLU A 394 -36.14 -7.76 -3.36
N GLN A 395 -35.99 -8.68 -4.33
CA GLN A 395 -35.04 -8.58 -5.44
C GLN A 395 -35.78 -8.62 -6.78
N GLU A 396 -35.47 -7.70 -7.69
CA GLU A 396 -35.99 -7.72 -9.07
C GLU A 396 -35.14 -8.71 -9.88
N LEU A 397 -35.76 -9.76 -10.42
CA LEU A 397 -35.08 -10.83 -11.16
C LEU A 397 -35.17 -10.68 -12.68
N LEU A 398 -36.32 -10.19 -13.14
CA LEU A 398 -36.60 -9.98 -14.55
C LEU A 398 -37.34 -8.66 -14.72
N HIS A 399 -36.90 -7.87 -15.69
CA HIS A 399 -37.54 -6.64 -16.09
C HIS A 399 -37.71 -6.63 -17.61
N VAL A 400 -38.93 -6.44 -18.07
CA VAL A 400 -39.29 -6.39 -19.48
C VAL A 400 -39.96 -5.06 -19.77
N SER A 401 -39.41 -4.28 -20.69
CA SER A 401 -39.97 -2.99 -21.09
C SER A 401 -40.32 -2.97 -22.58
N SER A 402 -41.45 -2.35 -22.94
CA SER A 402 -41.88 -2.22 -24.34
C SER A 402 -41.30 -0.96 -24.97
N LYS A 403 -40.70 -1.10 -26.16
CA LYS A 403 -40.28 0.05 -26.99
C LYS A 403 -41.45 0.72 -27.71
N ILE A 404 -42.61 0.06 -27.75
CA ILE A 404 -43.76 0.51 -28.55
C ILE A 404 -44.77 1.26 -27.68
N ASN A 405 -45.18 0.66 -26.55
CA ASN A 405 -46.25 1.21 -25.71
C ASN A 405 -45.78 1.72 -24.34
N ASN A 406 -44.46 1.69 -24.07
CA ASN A 406 -43.82 2.11 -22.81
C ASN A 406 -44.38 1.42 -21.55
N ARG A 407 -44.91 0.19 -21.68
CA ARG A 407 -45.28 -0.64 -20.52
C ARG A 407 -44.08 -1.41 -19.99
N GLU A 408 -44.12 -1.72 -18.70
CA GLU A 408 -43.08 -2.45 -17.98
C GLU A 408 -43.69 -3.62 -17.22
N LEU A 409 -43.03 -4.77 -17.24
CA LEU A 409 -43.33 -5.95 -16.45
C LEU A 409 -42.11 -6.27 -15.59
N LYS A 410 -42.34 -6.60 -14.32
CA LYS A 410 -41.29 -6.94 -13.37
C LYS A 410 -41.61 -8.25 -12.67
N VAL A 411 -40.59 -9.10 -12.51
CA VAL A 411 -40.65 -10.29 -11.63
C VAL A 411 -39.77 -10.01 -10.43
N ILE A 412 -40.37 -10.05 -9.23
CA ILE A 412 -39.72 -9.76 -7.96
C ILE A 412 -39.75 -11.01 -7.09
N SER A 413 -38.68 -11.27 -6.36
CA SER A 413 -38.61 -12.38 -5.41
C SER A 413 -38.38 -11.90 -3.98
N ALA A 414 -39.04 -12.54 -3.03
CA ALA A 414 -38.86 -12.33 -1.59
C ALA A 414 -38.56 -13.66 -0.89
N GLU A 415 -37.55 -13.67 -0.02
CA GLU A 415 -37.09 -14.87 0.70
C GLU A 415 -37.50 -14.89 2.17
N ASP A 416 -37.86 -16.08 2.66
CA ASP A 416 -38.00 -16.41 4.08
C ASP A 416 -37.34 -17.76 4.33
N ILE A 417 -36.04 -17.77 4.66
CA ILE A 417 -35.26 -19.00 4.84
C ILE A 417 -34.99 -19.24 6.33
N ASP A 418 -35.49 -20.37 6.82
CA ASP A 418 -35.28 -20.87 8.17
C ASP A 418 -34.46 -22.18 8.14
N GLU A 419 -33.26 -22.13 8.73
CA GLU A 419 -32.34 -23.27 8.78
C GLU A 419 -32.58 -24.20 9.99
N GLU A 420 -33.54 -23.89 10.87
CA GLU A 420 -33.84 -24.74 12.01
C GLU A 420 -34.37 -26.13 11.60
N ALA A 421 -34.12 -27.11 12.46
CA ALA A 421 -34.50 -28.50 12.23
C ALA A 421 -36.04 -28.63 12.18
N GLY A 422 -36.57 -29.11 11.05
CA GLY A 422 -38.01 -29.24 10.84
C GLY A 422 -38.73 -27.94 10.47
N ALA A 423 -38.01 -26.84 10.27
CA ALA A 423 -38.57 -25.56 9.83
C ALA A 423 -38.96 -25.58 8.34
N ASN A 424 -39.83 -24.65 7.95
CA ASN A 424 -40.23 -24.43 6.56
C ASN A 424 -39.62 -23.13 6.07
N SER A 425 -38.97 -23.18 4.91
CA SER A 425 -38.47 -22.01 4.19
C SER A 425 -39.36 -21.74 2.98
N GLU A 426 -39.63 -20.48 2.67
CA GLU A 426 -40.49 -20.06 1.57
C GLU A 426 -39.80 -19.04 0.66
N TYR A 427 -40.09 -19.12 -0.63
CA TYR A 427 -39.72 -18.12 -1.64
C TYR A 427 -40.98 -17.65 -2.34
N HIS A 428 -41.22 -16.35 -2.36
CA HIS A 428 -42.38 -15.75 -3.03
C HIS A 428 -41.92 -15.03 -4.30
N LEU A 429 -42.36 -15.52 -5.45
CA LEU A 429 -42.19 -14.86 -6.75
C LEU A 429 -43.46 -14.07 -7.06
N LYS A 430 -43.29 -12.81 -7.47
CA LYS A 430 -44.39 -11.91 -7.82
C LYS A 430 -44.16 -11.32 -9.19
N VAL A 431 -45.14 -11.37 -10.07
CA VAL A 431 -45.12 -10.63 -11.34
C VAL A 431 -46.01 -9.40 -11.21
N ILE A 432 -45.49 -8.25 -11.60
CA ILE A 432 -46.16 -6.95 -11.54
C ILE A 432 -46.19 -6.35 -12.93
N ILE A 433 -47.39 -6.06 -13.42
CA ILE A 433 -47.62 -5.29 -14.66
C ILE A 433 -48.82 -4.36 -14.46
N ASP A 434 -48.60 -3.05 -14.63
CA ASP A 434 -49.59 -2.01 -14.34
C ASP A 434 -50.26 -2.18 -12.94
N ASP A 435 -51.51 -2.64 -12.90
CA ASP A 435 -52.32 -2.89 -11.69
C ASP A 435 -52.56 -4.39 -11.40
N GLN A 436 -51.98 -5.31 -12.19
CA GLN A 436 -52.08 -6.75 -12.00
C GLN A 436 -50.86 -7.29 -11.25
N GLU A 437 -51.14 -8.11 -10.25
CA GLU A 437 -50.14 -8.79 -9.43
C GLU A 437 -50.55 -10.26 -9.30
N GLU A 438 -49.67 -11.17 -9.73
CA GLU A 438 -49.82 -12.61 -9.51
C GLU A 438 -48.63 -13.11 -8.70
N ILE A 439 -48.87 -14.09 -7.82
CA ILE A 439 -47.89 -14.56 -6.82
C ILE A 439 -47.78 -16.08 -6.87
N CYS A 440 -46.56 -16.58 -6.93
CA CYS A 440 -46.21 -17.99 -6.78
C CYS A 440 -45.35 -18.19 -5.52
N THR A 441 -45.67 -19.19 -4.71
CA THR A 441 -44.91 -19.53 -3.50
C THR A 441 -44.28 -20.91 -3.64
N LEU A 442 -42.96 -20.96 -3.47
CA LEU A 442 -42.18 -22.18 -3.38
C LEU A 442 -41.86 -22.44 -1.91
N SER A 443 -41.88 -23.70 -1.46
CA SER A 443 -41.56 -24.00 -0.06
C SER A 443 -40.69 -25.24 0.09
N TYR A 444 -39.74 -25.19 1.01
CA TYR A 444 -38.82 -26.27 1.35
C TYR A 444 -38.87 -26.56 2.84
N VAL A 445 -39.12 -27.82 3.19
CA VAL A 445 -39.13 -28.28 4.58
C VAL A 445 -37.76 -28.87 4.92
N ASN A 446 -37.09 -28.30 5.92
CA ASN A 446 -35.82 -28.82 6.42
C ASN A 446 -36.05 -30.10 7.23
N GLY A 447 -35.07 -31.00 7.22
CA GLY A 447 -35.16 -32.25 7.98
C GLY A 447 -35.22 -31.95 9.48
N GLY A 448 -36.01 -32.73 10.22
CA GLY A 448 -36.10 -32.63 11.66
C GLY A 448 -35.99 -34.02 12.29
N ALA A 449 -35.11 -34.17 13.29
CA ALA A 449 -34.93 -35.42 14.00
C ALA A 449 -34.70 -35.19 15.50
N GLU A 450 -35.14 -36.15 16.31
CA GLU A 450 -34.91 -36.14 17.76
C GLU A 450 -34.18 -37.41 18.17
N PHE A 451 -33.25 -37.27 19.13
CA PHE A 451 -32.53 -38.41 19.67
C PHE A 451 -33.38 -39.16 20.70
N ASP A 452 -33.77 -40.40 20.38
CA ASP A 452 -34.47 -41.26 21.34
C ASP A 452 -33.45 -41.90 22.30
N LYS A 453 -33.52 -41.52 23.58
CA LYS A 453 -32.60 -42.01 24.62
C LYS A 453 -32.81 -43.47 25.00
N GLU A 454 -34.00 -44.02 24.79
CA GLU A 454 -34.30 -45.42 25.09
C GLU A 454 -33.82 -46.35 23.97
N LEU A 455 -34.00 -45.92 22.72
CA LEU A 455 -33.63 -46.67 21.53
C LEU A 455 -32.16 -46.46 21.12
N GLY A 456 -31.57 -45.33 21.49
CA GLY A 456 -30.15 -45.02 21.28
C GLY A 456 -29.79 -44.53 19.88
N TYR A 457 -30.77 -44.13 19.07
CA TYR A 457 -30.60 -43.59 17.72
C TYR A 457 -31.61 -42.47 17.44
N TYR A 458 -31.38 -41.69 16.38
CA TYR A 458 -32.26 -40.59 15.95
C TYR A 458 -33.53 -41.10 15.26
N LEU A 459 -34.68 -40.50 15.58
CA LEU A 459 -35.95 -40.72 14.92
C LEU A 459 -36.37 -39.47 14.12
N PRO A 460 -36.94 -39.64 12.92
CA PRO A 460 -37.43 -38.51 12.13
C PRO A 460 -38.69 -37.91 12.77
N LEU A 461 -38.69 -36.59 12.92
CA LEU A 461 -39.86 -35.78 13.26
C LEU A 461 -40.49 -35.20 11.99
N THR A 462 -39.64 -34.67 11.10
CA THR A 462 -40.04 -33.96 9.89
C THR A 462 -39.18 -34.44 8.73
N TYR A 463 -39.82 -34.84 7.63
CA TYR A 463 -39.12 -35.27 6.42
C TYR A 463 -38.83 -34.07 5.52
N ASN A 464 -37.69 -34.13 4.84
CA ASN A 464 -37.39 -33.16 3.79
C ASN A 464 -38.41 -33.26 2.66
N ASP A 465 -38.96 -32.12 2.26
CA ASP A 465 -39.85 -32.04 1.11
C ASP A 465 -39.64 -30.72 0.37
N PHE A 466 -39.86 -30.71 -0.94
CA PHE A 466 -39.69 -29.54 -1.76
C PHE A 466 -40.90 -29.34 -2.68
N TYR A 467 -41.75 -28.38 -2.32
CA TYR A 467 -42.99 -28.08 -3.01
C TYR A 467 -42.76 -26.97 -4.03
N ILE A 468 -42.77 -27.34 -5.32
CA ILE A 468 -42.58 -26.45 -6.46
C ILE A 468 -43.72 -26.56 -7.49
N GLU A 469 -44.84 -27.20 -7.14
CA GLU A 469 -45.94 -27.57 -8.07
C GLU A 469 -46.73 -26.38 -8.65
N GLY A 470 -46.22 -25.15 -8.59
CA GLY A 470 -46.84 -23.96 -9.19
C GLY A 470 -45.91 -23.10 -10.06
N ILE A 471 -44.63 -23.47 -10.19
CA ILE A 471 -43.67 -22.64 -10.95
C ILE A 471 -43.93 -22.69 -12.47
N ASP A 472 -44.26 -23.87 -13.00
CA ASP A 472 -44.54 -24.06 -14.43
C ASP A 472 -45.84 -23.36 -14.87
N ASP A 473 -46.86 -23.38 -13.99
CA ASP A 473 -48.12 -22.66 -14.21
C ASP A 473 -47.87 -21.15 -14.19
N PHE A 474 -47.06 -20.67 -13.23
CA PHE A 474 -46.66 -19.27 -13.13
C PHE A 474 -45.84 -18.80 -14.33
N GLU A 475 -44.96 -19.65 -14.88
CA GLU A 475 -44.23 -19.35 -16.13
C GLU A 475 -45.20 -19.11 -17.29
N SER A 476 -46.18 -20.00 -17.44
CA SER A 476 -47.21 -19.89 -18.47
C SER A 476 -48.03 -18.61 -18.31
N GLU A 477 -48.33 -18.22 -17.07
CA GLU A 477 -49.04 -16.97 -16.75
C GLU A 477 -48.20 -15.73 -17.09
N VAL A 478 -46.91 -15.71 -16.75
CA VAL A 478 -46.00 -14.60 -17.10
C VAL A 478 -45.92 -14.43 -18.61
N LEU A 479 -45.76 -15.52 -19.36
CA LEU A 479 -45.74 -15.46 -20.84
C LEU A 479 -47.05 -14.97 -21.42
N GLN A 480 -48.19 -15.40 -20.86
CA GLN A 480 -49.50 -14.91 -21.27
C GLN A 480 -49.66 -13.39 -21.02
N LEU A 481 -49.19 -12.90 -19.86
CA LEU A 481 -49.18 -11.46 -19.56
C LEU A 481 -48.28 -10.69 -20.55
N ILE A 482 -47.14 -11.26 -20.93
CA ILE A 482 -46.28 -10.66 -21.94
C ILE A 482 -47.01 -10.57 -23.29
N ASP A 483 -47.67 -11.64 -23.74
CA ASP A 483 -48.40 -11.64 -25.02
C ASP A 483 -49.61 -10.69 -25.02
N GLU A 484 -50.31 -10.56 -23.90
CA GLU A 484 -51.50 -9.69 -23.79
C GLU A 484 -51.13 -8.20 -23.72
N TYR A 485 -50.08 -7.84 -22.97
CA TYR A 485 -49.73 -6.44 -22.72
C TYR A 485 -48.65 -5.89 -23.66
N PHE A 486 -47.87 -6.76 -24.29
CA PHE A 486 -46.85 -6.44 -25.28
C PHE A 486 -47.27 -7.10 -26.61
N PRO A 487 -48.17 -6.48 -27.39
CA PRO A 487 -48.63 -7.06 -28.65
C PRO A 487 -47.49 -7.13 -29.67
N ASN A 488 -47.38 -8.26 -30.38
CA ASN A 488 -46.41 -8.45 -31.44
C ASN A 488 -46.86 -7.73 -32.74
N ILE A 489 -46.62 -6.42 -32.80
CA ILE A 489 -47.05 -5.57 -33.91
C ILE A 489 -46.47 -6.02 -35.26
N LYS A 490 -45.28 -6.63 -35.26
CA LYS A 490 -44.69 -7.22 -36.46
C LYS A 490 -45.60 -8.27 -37.08
N GLU A 491 -46.17 -9.16 -36.28
CA GLU A 491 -47.09 -10.20 -36.74
C GLU A 491 -48.40 -9.60 -37.25
N GLU A 492 -48.92 -8.55 -36.61
CA GLU A 492 -50.09 -7.81 -37.10
C GLU A 492 -49.84 -7.17 -38.47
N ILE A 493 -48.67 -6.55 -38.67
CA ILE A 493 -48.26 -5.96 -39.95
C ILE A 493 -48.10 -7.05 -41.02
N ASP A 494 -47.51 -8.20 -40.71
CA ASP A 494 -47.36 -9.30 -41.66
C ASP A 494 -48.72 -9.87 -42.11
N ASN A 495 -49.68 -9.99 -41.19
CA ASN A 495 -51.05 -10.37 -41.51
C ASN A 495 -51.78 -9.34 -42.39
N ALA A 496 -51.55 -8.04 -42.14
CA ALA A 496 -52.08 -6.95 -42.96
C ALA A 496 -51.45 -6.92 -44.36
N LYS A 497 -50.13 -7.12 -44.47
CA LYS A 497 -49.41 -7.26 -45.76
C LYS A 497 -49.99 -8.42 -46.59
N TYR A 498 -50.18 -9.59 -45.98
CA TYR A 498 -50.77 -10.75 -46.66
C TYR A 498 -52.19 -10.47 -47.16
N SER A 499 -53.01 -9.78 -46.35
CA SER A 499 -54.38 -9.41 -46.73
C SER A 499 -54.40 -8.41 -47.89
N ALA A 500 -53.51 -7.42 -47.89
CA ALA A 500 -53.36 -6.45 -48.98
C ALA A 500 -52.95 -7.12 -50.29
N GLU A 501 -52.05 -8.12 -50.24
CA GLU A 501 -51.64 -8.92 -51.40
C GLU A 501 -52.77 -9.76 -51.99
N LYS A 502 -53.59 -10.37 -51.13
CA LYS A 502 -54.64 -11.30 -51.52
C LYS A 502 -55.90 -10.59 -52.03
N ASP A 503 -56.36 -9.58 -51.30
CA ASP A 503 -57.67 -8.95 -51.50
C ASP A 503 -57.57 -7.61 -52.25
N GLY A 504 -56.35 -7.11 -52.48
CA GLY A 504 -56.07 -5.85 -53.16
C GLY A 504 -56.32 -4.65 -52.25
N GLY A 505 -55.27 -4.18 -51.59
CA GLY A 505 -55.29 -3.03 -50.69
C GLY A 505 -53.99 -2.23 -50.71
N ASN A 506 -53.94 -1.16 -49.90
CA ASN A 506 -52.70 -0.44 -49.65
C ASN A 506 -51.83 -1.25 -48.70
N TYR A 507 -50.51 -1.26 -48.93
CA TYR A 507 -49.58 -1.86 -47.99
C TYR A 507 -49.57 -1.05 -46.67
N PRO A 508 -49.48 -1.70 -45.51
CA PRO A 508 -49.48 -1.02 -44.21
C PRO A 508 -48.12 -0.40 -43.84
N VAL A 509 -47.10 -0.57 -44.68
CA VAL A 509 -45.72 -0.11 -44.41
C VAL A 509 -45.18 0.82 -45.50
N ALA A 510 -44.21 1.66 -45.13
CA ALA A 510 -43.49 2.54 -46.06
C ALA A 510 -42.52 1.74 -46.97
N ASP A 511 -42.14 2.36 -48.09
CA ASP A 511 -41.26 1.79 -49.14
C ASP A 511 -39.75 1.84 -48.78
N PHE A 512 -39.40 1.93 -47.48
CA PHE A 512 -38.02 1.99 -47.01
C PHE A 512 -37.83 1.22 -45.70
N SER A 513 -36.59 0.81 -45.44
CA SER A 513 -36.21 0.03 -44.26
C SER A 513 -35.95 0.94 -43.06
N CYS A 514 -36.31 0.48 -41.85
CA CYS A 514 -36.03 1.20 -40.61
C CYS A 514 -34.52 1.41 -40.42
N GLU A 515 -34.10 2.63 -40.10
CA GLU A 515 -32.70 2.99 -39.86
C GLU A 515 -32.06 2.26 -38.66
N GLU A 516 -32.85 1.91 -37.65
CA GLU A 516 -32.34 1.29 -36.42
C GLU A 516 -32.19 -0.23 -36.58
N CYS A 517 -33.24 -0.92 -37.04
CA CYS A 517 -33.25 -2.38 -37.15
C CYS A 517 -32.99 -2.91 -38.57
N GLY A 518 -33.05 -2.08 -39.60
CA GLY A 518 -32.85 -2.46 -41.00
C GLY A 518 -34.03 -3.20 -41.64
N GLU A 519 -35.17 -3.30 -40.97
CA GLU A 519 -36.32 -4.08 -41.43
C GLU A 519 -37.46 -3.20 -42.00
N ASP A 520 -38.24 -3.75 -42.94
CA ASP A 520 -39.30 -3.05 -43.69
C ASP A 520 -40.66 -3.05 -42.94
N TYR A 521 -40.67 -2.49 -41.73
CA TYR A 521 -41.83 -2.45 -40.83
C TYR A 521 -42.23 -1.05 -40.37
N VAL A 522 -41.85 0.02 -41.08
CA VAL A 522 -42.25 1.39 -40.74
C VAL A 522 -43.73 1.59 -41.11
N SER A 523 -44.59 1.82 -40.11
CA SER A 523 -46.04 1.92 -40.30
C SER A 523 -46.46 3.17 -41.06
N ILE A 524 -47.38 3.01 -42.01
CA ILE A 524 -48.14 4.11 -42.65
C ILE A 524 -49.64 3.98 -42.41
N ASP A 525 -50.06 3.00 -41.61
CA ASP A 525 -51.45 2.75 -41.24
C ASP A 525 -51.68 3.04 -39.76
N GLU A 526 -52.34 4.17 -39.49
CA GLU A 526 -52.67 4.65 -38.14
C GLU A 526 -53.58 3.67 -37.36
N LEU A 527 -54.24 2.73 -38.04
CA LEU A 527 -55.08 1.71 -37.40
C LEU A 527 -54.26 0.59 -36.73
N ILE A 528 -53.02 0.36 -37.17
CA ILE A 528 -52.14 -0.70 -36.67
C ILE A 528 -51.12 -0.11 -35.70
N LEU A 529 -50.44 0.97 -36.10
CA LEU A 529 -49.40 1.61 -35.31
C LEU A 529 -49.27 3.08 -35.70
N GLU A 530 -48.83 3.94 -34.77
CA GLU A 530 -48.56 5.36 -35.04
C GLU A 530 -47.75 5.53 -36.34
N ILE A 531 -48.23 6.41 -37.24
CA ILE A 531 -47.59 6.65 -38.54
C ILE A 531 -46.13 7.07 -38.31
N GLY A 532 -45.21 6.40 -39.01
CA GLY A 532 -43.76 6.62 -38.88
C GLY A 532 -43.09 5.77 -37.81
N MET A 533 -43.82 5.03 -36.98
CA MET A 533 -43.21 4.12 -36.01
C MET A 533 -42.91 2.75 -36.65
N CYS A 534 -41.75 2.17 -36.33
CA CYS A 534 -41.38 0.83 -36.77
C CYS A 534 -42.02 -0.25 -35.89
N GLY A 535 -42.82 -1.14 -36.47
CA GLY A 535 -43.48 -2.24 -35.74
C GLY A 535 -42.56 -3.37 -35.27
N ASN A 536 -41.28 -3.37 -35.65
CA ASN A 536 -40.29 -4.36 -35.20
C ASN A 536 -39.44 -3.87 -34.02
N CYS A 537 -39.15 -2.57 -33.91
CA CYS A 537 -38.24 -2.04 -32.88
C CYS A 537 -38.76 -0.77 -32.16
N GLY A 538 -39.89 -0.20 -32.55
CA GLY A 538 -40.47 1.00 -31.92
C GLY A 538 -39.83 2.33 -32.35
N HIS A 539 -38.83 2.33 -33.24
CA HIS A 539 -38.17 3.56 -33.71
C HIS A 539 -39.16 4.50 -34.42
N LYS A 540 -39.08 5.82 -34.17
CA LYS A 540 -39.92 6.83 -34.83
C LYS A 540 -39.17 7.50 -35.97
N HIS A 541 -39.70 7.36 -37.18
CA HIS A 541 -39.25 8.02 -38.41
C HIS A 541 -40.06 9.29 -38.68
N ASP A 542 -39.44 10.29 -39.30
CA ASP A 542 -40.14 11.50 -39.76
C ASP A 542 -40.57 11.30 -41.21
N LEU A 543 -41.84 10.97 -41.43
CA LEU A 543 -42.34 10.64 -42.76
C LEU A 543 -42.73 11.88 -43.56
N GLU A 544 -42.06 12.11 -44.69
CA GLU A 544 -42.44 13.10 -45.68
C GLU A 544 -43.00 12.43 -46.95
N ILE A 545 -43.93 13.10 -47.64
CA ILE A 545 -44.49 12.65 -48.92
C ILE A 545 -43.80 13.38 -50.05
N CYS A 546 -43.18 12.64 -50.98
CA CYS A 546 -42.52 13.22 -52.13
C CYS A 546 -43.53 13.91 -53.06
N LEU A 547 -43.33 15.20 -53.33
CA LEU A 547 -44.21 16.01 -54.19
C LEU A 547 -44.35 15.49 -55.63
N ARG A 548 -43.44 14.60 -56.06
CA ARG A 548 -43.42 14.07 -57.42
C ARG A 548 -43.97 12.65 -57.55
N CYS A 549 -43.51 11.72 -56.71
CA CYS A 549 -43.90 10.31 -56.81
C CYS A 549 -44.96 9.90 -55.78
N GLU A 550 -45.35 10.82 -54.87
CA GLU A 550 -46.34 10.61 -53.81
C GLU A 550 -46.01 9.46 -52.85
N ARG A 551 -44.76 8.98 -52.86
CA ARG A 551 -44.27 7.96 -51.93
C ARG A 551 -43.75 8.59 -50.64
N TYR A 552 -43.92 7.87 -49.55
CA TYR A 552 -43.30 8.19 -48.26
C TYR A 552 -41.78 7.97 -48.32
N TYR A 553 -41.04 8.89 -47.72
CA TYR A 553 -39.60 8.76 -47.46
C TYR A 553 -39.29 9.33 -46.07
N ASP A 554 -38.18 8.92 -45.48
CA ASP A 554 -37.73 9.46 -44.19
C ASP A 554 -37.07 10.83 -44.40
N GLY A 555 -37.69 11.90 -43.91
CA GLY A 555 -37.19 13.28 -44.02
C GLY A 555 -35.92 13.56 -43.23
N ASN A 556 -35.55 12.70 -42.26
CA ASN A 556 -34.34 12.87 -41.48
C ASN A 556 -33.08 12.30 -42.18
N SER A 557 -33.23 11.26 -43.00
CA SER A 557 -32.10 10.61 -43.68
C SER A 557 -32.14 10.69 -45.20
N GLU A 558 -33.33 10.84 -45.79
CA GLU A 558 -33.55 10.84 -47.23
C GLU A 558 -34.30 12.09 -47.72
N GLY A 559 -33.97 12.52 -48.94
CA GLY A 559 -34.69 13.59 -49.61
C GLY A 559 -34.22 14.99 -49.27
N ASN A 560 -34.57 15.93 -50.15
CA ASN A 560 -34.29 17.35 -49.99
C ASN A 560 -35.35 18.17 -50.74
N HIS A 561 -35.71 19.34 -50.19
CA HIS A 561 -36.67 20.28 -50.78
C HIS A 561 -38.05 19.67 -51.14
N GLY A 562 -38.54 18.69 -50.36
CA GLY A 562 -39.84 18.04 -50.56
C GLY A 562 -39.85 16.92 -51.62
N PHE A 563 -38.68 16.41 -52.01
CA PHE A 563 -38.52 15.30 -52.93
C PHE A 563 -37.65 14.20 -52.31
N CYS A 564 -38.04 12.93 -52.47
CA CYS A 564 -37.17 11.79 -52.11
C CYS A 564 -35.88 11.80 -52.95
N ASN A 565 -34.81 11.16 -52.45
CA ASN A 565 -33.47 11.16 -53.09
C ASN A 565 -33.51 10.88 -54.60
N SER A 566 -34.24 9.84 -55.02
CA SER A 566 -34.36 9.49 -56.44
C SER A 566 -35.05 10.58 -57.28
N CYS A 567 -36.08 11.23 -56.74
CA CYS A 567 -36.76 12.31 -57.43
C CYS A 567 -35.93 13.60 -57.43
N TYR A 568 -35.21 13.87 -56.36
CA TYR A 568 -34.30 15.02 -56.24
C TYR A 568 -33.13 14.92 -57.23
N GLU A 569 -32.44 13.78 -57.29
CA GLU A 569 -31.36 13.52 -58.25
C GLU A 569 -31.84 13.64 -59.71
N TYR A 570 -33.05 13.17 -60.01
CA TYR A 570 -33.63 13.35 -61.34
C TYR A 570 -33.88 14.82 -61.67
N ILE A 571 -34.30 15.63 -60.69
CA ILE A 571 -34.55 17.06 -60.90
C ILE A 571 -33.23 17.82 -61.07
N GLU A 572 -32.18 17.48 -60.30
CA GLU A 572 -30.86 18.13 -60.44
C GLU A 572 -30.12 17.73 -61.72
N SER A 573 -30.43 16.58 -62.30
CA SER A 573 -29.82 16.11 -63.56
C SER A 573 -30.49 16.61 -64.83
N GLN A 574 -31.54 17.45 -64.70
CA GLN A 574 -32.21 18.17 -65.79
C GLN A 574 -31.62 19.57 -65.96
#